data_AF-A0A9E0MRN2-F1
#
_entry.id   AF-A0A9E0MRN2-F1
#
_cell.length_a   1.000
_cell.length_b   1.000
_cell.length_c   1.000
_cell.angle_alpha   90.00
_cell.angle_beta   90.00
_cell.angle_gamma   90.00
#
_symmetry.space_group_name_H-M   'P 1'
#
loop_
_entity.id
_entity.type
_entity.pdbx_description
1 polymer ?
#
loop_
_entity_poly.entity_id
_entity_poly.type
_entity_poly.pdbx_seq_one_letter_code
_entity_poly.pdbx_strand_id
1 'polypeptide(L)'
;MRLQLDDNQRGAVHYLLGGVLLVGLLRGAAWLVETLGPDLSAAGRVLRPYQQGYWGMRDELAVAGTTAALSERMLLAVVCAFGAAVLMALLCAALLRGKTALGTWATRATLVLILAWCQYAALLLPVAEARLEQGQLVLIRRKALFGEVPVPFTAHQTRYSRAEVDRIQVREVPPETGCDGRVVLDVFPTGAGAGYTLATEGGICADQRLERLRNGSEASALLERELR
;
A
#
# COMPACT_ATOMS: atom_id res chain seq x y z
N MET A 1 -24.05 40.05 2.93
CA MET A 1 -22.66 40.33 2.50
C MET A 1 -22.18 39.18 1.61
N ARG A 2 -21.87 39.43 0.33
CA ARG A 2 -21.19 38.44 -0.52
C ARG A 2 -19.69 38.57 -0.26
N LEU A 3 -19.04 37.51 0.23
CA LEU A 3 -17.59 37.43 0.24
C LEU A 3 -17.11 37.44 -1.22
N GLN A 4 -16.58 38.58 -1.68
CA GLN A 4 -15.83 38.65 -2.93
C GLN A 4 -14.43 38.10 -2.65
N LEU A 5 -14.25 36.82 -2.90
CA LEU A 5 -12.93 36.20 -2.95
C LEU A 5 -12.29 36.55 -4.29
N ASP A 6 -11.04 36.98 -4.26
CA ASP A 6 -10.23 37.22 -5.46
C ASP A 6 -10.04 35.92 -6.26
N ASP A 7 -9.78 35.98 -7.55
CA ASP A 7 -9.74 34.79 -8.43
C ASP A 7 -8.72 33.74 -7.95
N ASN A 8 -7.61 34.19 -7.37
CA ASN A 8 -6.62 33.32 -6.74
C ASN A 8 -7.16 32.61 -5.49
N GLN A 9 -7.95 33.31 -4.67
CA GLN A 9 -8.56 32.74 -3.47
C GLN A 9 -9.66 31.75 -3.85
N ARG A 10 -10.42 32.03 -4.91
CA ARG A 10 -11.43 31.12 -5.46
C ARG A 10 -10.79 29.84 -5.98
N GLY A 11 -9.66 29.94 -6.69
CA GLY A 11 -8.85 28.80 -7.11
C GLY A 11 -8.39 27.96 -5.92
N ALA A 12 -7.82 28.59 -4.89
CA ALA A 12 -7.37 27.90 -3.68
C ALA A 12 -8.51 27.14 -2.97
N VAL A 13 -9.70 27.75 -2.86
CA VAL A 13 -10.88 27.11 -2.28
C VAL A 13 -11.32 25.90 -3.09
N HIS A 14 -11.31 25.97 -4.42
CA HIS A 14 -11.65 24.83 -5.27
C HIS A 14 -10.63 23.67 -5.16
N TYR A 15 -9.33 23.98 -5.05
CA TYR A 15 -8.31 22.96 -4.80
C TYR A 15 -8.49 22.31 -3.42
N LEU A 16 -8.76 23.10 -2.39
CA LEU A 16 -8.96 22.59 -1.05
C LEU A 16 -10.21 21.72 -0.95
N LEU A 17 -11.33 22.17 -1.51
CA LEU A 17 -12.57 21.37 -1.60
C LEU A 17 -12.36 20.09 -2.42
N GLY A 18 -11.67 20.18 -3.55
CA GLY A 18 -11.35 19.01 -4.37
C GLY A 18 -10.48 17.99 -3.64
N GLY A 19 -9.47 18.45 -2.89
CA GLY A 19 -8.62 17.61 -2.07
C GLY A 19 -9.39 16.94 -0.92
N VAL A 20 -10.21 17.71 -0.18
CA VAL A 20 -11.04 17.18 0.90
C VAL A 20 -12.06 16.17 0.37
N LEU A 21 -12.70 16.45 -0.76
CA LEU A 21 -13.64 15.53 -1.40
C LEU A 21 -12.95 14.24 -1.84
N LEU A 22 -11.77 14.34 -2.46
CA LEU A 22 -11.01 13.16 -2.90
C LEU A 22 -10.59 12.28 -1.72
N VAL A 23 -9.97 12.87 -0.69
CA VAL A 23 -9.53 12.13 0.50
C VAL A 23 -10.74 11.56 1.25
N GLY A 24 -11.81 12.34 1.38
CA GLY A 24 -13.06 11.92 2.02
C GLY A 24 -13.75 10.78 1.29
N LEU A 25 -13.84 10.83 -0.04
CA LEU A 25 -14.40 9.75 -0.87
C LEU A 25 -13.56 8.47 -0.76
N LEU A 26 -12.24 8.58 -0.81
CA LEU A 26 -11.35 7.42 -0.67
C LEU A 26 -11.47 6.80 0.72
N ARG A 27 -11.52 7.62 1.78
CA ARG A 27 -11.68 7.11 3.15
C ARG A 27 -13.08 6.54 3.39
N GLY A 28 -14.11 7.15 2.82
CA GLY A 28 -15.47 6.63 2.83
C GLY A 28 -15.59 5.29 2.10
N ALA A 29 -14.94 5.15 0.95
CA ALA A 29 -14.84 3.88 0.24
C ALA A 29 -14.07 2.83 1.06
N ALA A 30 -13.00 3.20 1.76
CA ALA A 30 -12.28 2.32 2.68
C ALA A 30 -13.20 1.75 3.74
N TRP A 31 -13.90 2.64 4.41
CA TRP A 31 -14.84 2.29 5.47
C TRP A 31 -15.97 1.40 4.94
N LEU A 32 -16.49 1.70 3.74
CA LEU A 32 -17.53 0.90 3.10
C LEU A 32 -17.04 -0.51 2.76
N VAL A 33 -15.82 -0.64 2.23
CA VAL A 33 -15.18 -1.95 1.94
C VAL A 33 -14.93 -2.73 3.22
N GLU A 34 -14.53 -2.06 4.31
CA GLU A 34 -14.35 -2.71 5.62
C GLU A 34 -15.67 -3.19 6.23
N THR A 35 -16.76 -2.46 5.98
CA THR A 35 -18.09 -2.73 6.56
C THR A 35 -18.88 -3.75 5.75
N LEU A 36 -18.78 -3.70 4.41
CA LEU A 36 -19.51 -4.56 3.48
C LEU A 36 -18.64 -5.67 2.86
N GLY A 37 -17.36 -5.73 3.25
CA GLY A 37 -16.43 -6.71 2.75
C GLY A 37 -16.90 -8.14 3.00
N PRO A 38 -16.45 -9.11 2.17
CA PRO A 38 -16.83 -10.51 2.34
C PRO A 38 -16.45 -11.02 3.73
N ASP A 39 -17.24 -11.95 4.25
CA ASP A 39 -16.88 -12.69 5.46
C ASP A 39 -15.54 -13.39 5.24
N LEU A 40 -14.54 -12.94 5.98
CA LEU A 40 -13.19 -13.47 5.89
C LEU A 40 -13.18 -14.91 6.41
N SER A 41 -12.51 -15.79 5.69
CA SER A 41 -12.14 -17.12 6.18
C SER A 41 -11.35 -17.03 7.49
N ALA A 42 -11.24 -18.16 8.21
CA ALA A 42 -10.46 -18.20 9.45
C ALA A 42 -9.00 -17.74 9.24
N ALA A 43 -8.39 -18.13 8.11
CA ALA A 43 -7.06 -17.67 7.70
C ALA A 43 -7.05 -16.16 7.40
N GLY A 44 -8.04 -15.66 6.65
CA GLY A 44 -8.18 -14.24 6.34
C GLY A 44 -8.30 -13.34 7.57
N ARG A 45 -8.98 -13.79 8.63
CA ARG A 45 -9.09 -13.03 9.89
C ARG A 45 -7.74 -12.89 10.60
N VAL A 46 -6.94 -13.95 10.58
CA VAL A 46 -5.61 -13.96 11.20
C VAL A 46 -4.62 -13.14 10.39
N LEU A 47 -4.74 -13.14 9.05
CA LEU A 47 -3.87 -12.40 8.14
C LEU A 47 -4.28 -10.94 7.94
N ARG A 48 -5.51 -10.54 8.29
CA ARG A 48 -6.03 -9.17 8.11
C ARG A 48 -5.11 -8.06 8.64
N PRO A 49 -4.50 -8.16 9.84
CA PRO A 49 -3.61 -7.10 10.34
C PRO A 49 -2.35 -6.93 9.48
N TYR A 50 -1.93 -8.00 8.78
CA TYR A 50 -0.78 -8.04 7.89
C TYR A 50 -1.08 -7.56 6.46
N GLN A 51 -2.34 -7.22 6.15
CA GLN A 51 -2.72 -6.64 4.85
C GLN A 51 -2.53 -5.12 4.81
N GLN A 52 -2.21 -4.49 5.94
CA GLN A 52 -1.88 -3.07 6.06
C GLN A 52 -2.89 -2.12 5.39
N GLY A 53 -4.17 -2.49 5.28
CA GLY A 53 -5.20 -1.64 4.67
C GLY A 53 -5.19 -1.57 3.14
N TYR A 54 -4.48 -2.47 2.46
CA TYR A 54 -4.67 -2.70 1.02
C TYR A 54 -6.06 -3.33 0.77
N TRP A 55 -6.78 -2.83 -0.24
CA TRP A 55 -8.13 -3.34 -0.53
C TRP A 55 -8.10 -4.50 -1.53
N GLY A 56 -9.15 -5.34 -1.49
CA GLY A 56 -9.35 -6.40 -2.47
C GLY A 56 -8.30 -7.51 -2.44
N MET A 57 -7.47 -7.56 -1.39
CA MET A 57 -6.53 -8.65 -1.15
C MET A 57 -7.32 -9.90 -0.75
N ARG A 58 -7.01 -11.03 -1.40
CA ARG A 58 -7.55 -12.34 -1.02
C ARG A 58 -7.13 -12.70 0.41
N ASP A 59 -7.95 -13.51 1.06
CA ASP A 59 -7.77 -13.96 2.45
C ASP A 59 -6.43 -14.66 2.75
N GLU A 60 -5.72 -15.14 1.73
CA GLU A 60 -4.47 -15.89 1.83
C GLU A 60 -3.21 -15.02 1.60
N LEU A 61 -3.38 -13.69 1.51
CA LEU A 61 -2.30 -12.75 1.22
C LEU A 61 -1.81 -12.02 2.48
N ALA A 62 -0.49 -11.96 2.61
CA ALA A 62 0.23 -11.15 3.57
C ALA A 62 1.05 -10.08 2.81
N VAL A 63 1.03 -8.83 3.29
CA VAL A 63 1.71 -7.71 2.61
C VAL A 63 3.06 -7.46 3.25
N ALA A 64 4.11 -7.58 2.43
CA ALA A 64 5.50 -7.42 2.80
C ALA A 64 6.01 -6.00 2.54
N GLY A 65 6.91 -5.53 3.42
CA GLY A 65 7.87 -4.47 3.08
C GLY A 65 7.33 -3.04 3.03
N THR A 66 6.06 -2.80 3.32
CA THR A 66 5.55 -1.43 3.51
C THR A 66 5.54 -1.10 5.00
N THR A 67 5.96 0.11 5.33
CA THR A 67 5.99 0.59 6.72
C THR A 67 5.05 1.76 6.94
N ALA A 68 4.59 2.37 5.85
CA ALA A 68 3.73 3.51 5.88
C ALA A 68 2.25 3.14 6.10
N ALA A 69 1.60 3.91 6.97
CA ALA A 69 0.15 3.79 7.16
C ALA A 69 -0.59 4.08 5.85
N LEU A 70 -1.83 3.58 5.72
CA LEU A 70 -2.66 3.83 4.53
C LEU A 70 -2.75 5.34 4.19
N SER A 71 -2.94 6.18 5.20
CA SER A 71 -2.99 7.65 5.04
C SER A 71 -1.69 8.23 4.48
N GLU A 72 -0.54 7.71 4.91
CA GLU A 72 0.77 8.17 4.44
C GLU A 72 1.01 7.75 2.98
N ARG A 73 0.63 6.52 2.61
CA ARG A 73 0.70 6.04 1.23
C ARG A 73 -0.23 6.82 0.31
N MET A 74 -1.45 7.14 0.77
CA MET A 74 -2.38 8.01 0.04
C MET A 74 -1.81 9.42 -0.15
N LEU A 75 -1.22 10.01 0.89
CA LEU A 75 -0.60 11.33 0.80
C LEU A 75 0.58 11.31 -0.19
N LEU A 76 1.45 10.30 -0.09
CA LEU A 76 2.58 10.13 -0.99
C LEU A 76 2.12 9.91 -2.45
N ALA A 77 1.05 9.16 -2.67
CA ALA A 77 0.45 9.00 -4.00
C ALA A 77 -0.04 10.32 -4.58
N VAL A 78 -0.67 11.19 -3.77
CA VAL A 78 -1.07 12.55 -4.19
C VAL A 78 0.16 13.36 -4.57
N VAL A 79 1.20 13.37 -3.72
CA VAL A 79 2.45 14.11 -3.98
C VAL A 79 3.11 13.63 -5.28
N CYS A 80 3.20 12.32 -5.48
CA CYS A 80 3.74 11.73 -6.71
C CYS A 80 2.94 12.14 -7.94
N ALA A 81 1.61 12.12 -7.85
CA ALA A 81 0.74 12.54 -8.94
C ALA A 81 0.91 14.02 -9.30
N PHE A 82 0.99 14.91 -8.31
CA PHE A 82 1.27 16.33 -8.53
C PHE A 82 2.67 16.54 -9.13
N GLY A 83 3.70 15.87 -8.63
CA GLY A 83 5.05 15.95 -9.18
C GLY A 83 5.11 15.53 -10.65
N ALA A 84 4.49 14.38 -10.98
CA ALA A 84 4.39 13.91 -12.35
C ALA A 84 3.57 14.86 -13.25
N ALA A 85 2.50 15.45 -12.72
CA ALA A 85 1.71 16.44 -13.45
C ALA A 85 2.49 17.73 -13.76
N VAL A 86 3.29 18.24 -12.81
CA VAL A 86 4.15 19.41 -13.02
C VAL A 86 5.20 19.11 -14.09
N LEU A 87 5.86 17.95 -14.01
CA LEU A 87 6.85 17.53 -15.02
C LEU A 87 6.22 17.43 -16.42
N MET A 88 5.02 16.84 -16.52
CA MET A 88 4.30 16.74 -17.79
C MET A 88 3.86 18.11 -18.32
N ALA A 89 3.42 19.02 -17.46
CA ALA A 89 3.06 20.38 -17.85
C ALA A 89 4.28 21.15 -18.39
N LEU A 90 5.43 21.03 -17.73
CA LEU A 90 6.70 21.61 -18.19
C LEU A 90 7.14 21.03 -19.53
N LEU A 91 7.05 19.70 -19.69
CA LEU A 91 7.37 19.02 -20.94
C LEU A 91 6.45 19.48 -22.08
N CYS A 92 5.15 19.58 -21.83
CA CYS A 92 4.18 20.09 -22.81
C CYS A 92 4.46 21.55 -23.15
N ALA A 93 4.78 22.40 -22.17
CA ALA A 93 5.13 23.81 -22.42
C ALA A 93 6.41 23.94 -23.26
N ALA A 94 7.38 23.05 -23.06
CA ALA A 94 8.62 23.00 -23.84
C ALA A 94 8.39 22.52 -25.29
N LEU A 95 7.55 21.49 -25.48
CA LEU A 95 7.37 20.82 -26.77
C LEU A 95 6.24 21.40 -27.65
N LEU A 96 5.19 21.96 -27.05
CA LEU A 96 3.95 22.36 -27.74
C LEU A 96 3.78 23.87 -27.87
N ARG A 97 4.89 24.63 -27.91
CA ARG A 97 4.89 26.09 -28.14
C ARG A 97 3.92 26.45 -29.29
N GLY A 98 2.73 26.98 -28.95
CA GLY A 98 1.75 27.49 -29.91
C GLY A 98 0.45 26.69 -30.15
N LYS A 99 0.25 25.49 -29.57
CA LYS A 99 -1.03 24.73 -29.70
C LYS A 99 -1.76 24.60 -28.36
N THR A 100 -2.32 25.71 -27.88
CA THR A 100 -2.78 25.90 -26.49
C THR A 100 -4.06 25.16 -26.12
N ALA A 101 -5.03 25.03 -27.02
CA ALA A 101 -6.35 24.45 -26.71
C ALA A 101 -6.34 22.91 -26.61
N LEU A 102 -5.63 22.23 -27.52
CA LEU A 102 -5.48 20.77 -27.45
C LEU A 102 -4.56 20.35 -26.30
N GLY A 103 -3.52 21.15 -26.03
CA GLY A 103 -2.58 20.92 -24.94
C GLY A 103 -3.22 21.02 -23.55
N THR A 104 -4.21 21.90 -23.35
CA THR A 104 -4.88 22.07 -22.04
C THR A 104 -5.84 20.92 -21.70
N TRP A 105 -6.57 20.38 -22.67
CA TRP A 105 -7.41 19.19 -22.42
C TRP A 105 -6.58 17.93 -22.22
N ALA A 106 -5.56 17.72 -23.06
CA ALA A 106 -4.66 16.57 -22.95
C ALA A 106 -3.91 16.57 -21.60
N THR A 107 -3.42 17.72 -21.13
CA THR A 107 -2.74 17.83 -19.82
C THR A 107 -3.68 17.55 -18.65
N ARG A 108 -4.92 18.07 -18.68
CA ARG A 108 -5.93 17.79 -17.64
C ARG A 108 -6.31 16.32 -17.57
N ALA A 109 -6.57 15.70 -18.73
CA ALA A 109 -6.89 14.27 -18.80
C ALA A 109 -5.72 13.42 -18.30
N THR A 110 -4.50 13.77 -18.69
CA THR A 110 -3.28 13.10 -18.23
C THR A 110 -3.10 13.22 -16.72
N LEU A 111 -3.34 14.40 -16.15
CA LEU A 111 -3.27 14.63 -14.70
C LEU A 111 -4.28 13.76 -13.93
N VAL A 112 -5.53 13.71 -14.39
CA VAL A 112 -6.56 12.87 -13.79
C VAL A 112 -6.17 11.39 -13.88
N LEU A 113 -5.64 10.95 -15.02
CA LEU A 113 -5.21 9.56 -15.22
C LEU A 113 -4.04 9.18 -14.31
N ILE A 114 -3.03 10.05 -14.19
CA ILE A 114 -1.88 9.87 -13.29
C ILE A 114 -2.35 9.84 -11.84
N LEU A 115 -3.23 10.76 -11.44
CA LEU A 115 -3.76 10.81 -10.08
C LEU A 115 -4.55 9.54 -9.75
N ALA A 116 -5.48 9.15 -10.63
CA ALA A 116 -6.25 7.92 -10.46
C ALA A 116 -5.33 6.69 -10.39
N TRP A 117 -4.27 6.67 -11.20
CA TRP A 117 -3.28 5.61 -11.19
C TRP A 117 -2.47 5.56 -9.88
N CYS A 118 -1.93 6.68 -9.40
CA CYS A 118 -1.18 6.73 -8.14
C CYS A 118 -2.05 6.30 -6.97
N GLN A 119 -3.32 6.72 -6.94
CA GLN A 119 -4.28 6.30 -5.92
C GLN A 119 -4.58 4.81 -6.01
N TYR A 120 -4.82 4.29 -7.22
CA TYR A 120 -4.99 2.86 -7.45
C TYR A 120 -3.77 2.06 -6.97
N ALA A 121 -2.56 2.49 -7.32
CA ALA A 121 -1.32 1.83 -6.91
C ALA A 121 -1.15 1.81 -5.39
N ALA A 122 -1.46 2.91 -4.70
CA ALA A 122 -1.31 2.98 -3.26
C ALA A 122 -2.43 2.26 -2.48
N LEU A 123 -3.63 2.08 -3.07
CA LEU A 123 -4.75 1.36 -2.45
C LEU A 123 -4.73 -0.14 -2.69
N LEU A 124 -4.34 -0.57 -3.89
CA LEU A 124 -4.60 -1.93 -4.38
C LEU A 124 -3.34 -2.71 -4.70
N LEU A 125 -2.19 -2.04 -4.91
CA LEU A 125 -0.95 -2.73 -5.23
C LEU A 125 0.01 -2.70 -4.04
N PRO A 126 0.31 -3.84 -3.44
CA PRO A 126 1.39 -3.95 -2.46
C PRO A 126 2.76 -3.91 -3.15
N VAL A 127 3.72 -3.24 -2.50
CA VAL A 127 5.13 -3.20 -2.95
C VAL A 127 5.75 -4.59 -2.92
N ALA A 128 5.50 -5.34 -1.86
CA ALA A 128 5.77 -6.76 -1.82
C ALA A 128 4.57 -7.51 -1.21
N GLU A 129 4.29 -8.69 -1.73
CA GLU A 129 3.24 -9.57 -1.23
C GLU A 129 3.76 -10.99 -1.16
N ALA A 130 3.31 -11.70 -0.14
CA ALA A 130 3.48 -13.12 -0.01
C ALA A 130 2.11 -13.77 -0.06
N ARG A 131 1.97 -14.79 -0.91
CA ARG A 131 0.76 -15.61 -0.99
C ARG A 131 1.12 -17.08 -0.93
N LEU A 132 0.26 -17.86 -0.29
CA LEU A 132 0.27 -19.30 -0.46
C LEU A 132 -0.51 -19.66 -1.72
N GLU A 133 0.08 -20.46 -2.60
CA GLU A 133 -0.61 -20.94 -3.80
C GLU A 133 -0.22 -22.40 -4.03
N GLN A 134 -1.19 -23.32 -3.91
CA GLN A 134 -1.02 -24.75 -4.18
C GLN A 134 0.16 -25.39 -3.40
N GLY A 135 0.34 -25.03 -2.12
CA GLY A 135 1.43 -25.54 -1.28
C GLY A 135 2.81 -24.94 -1.59
N GLN A 136 2.86 -23.89 -2.42
CA GLN A 136 4.06 -23.08 -2.67
C GLN A 136 3.92 -21.71 -2.02
N LEU A 137 5.03 -21.20 -1.50
CA LEU A 137 5.11 -19.81 -1.10
C LEU A 137 5.51 -18.97 -2.32
N VAL A 138 4.62 -18.08 -2.73
CA VAL A 138 4.85 -17.17 -3.83
C VAL A 138 5.12 -15.78 -3.27
N LEU A 139 6.33 -15.28 -3.48
CA LEU A 139 6.74 -13.93 -3.16
C LEU A 139 6.70 -13.07 -4.42
N ILE A 140 5.94 -11.99 -4.41
CA ILE A 140 5.92 -11.01 -5.49
C ILE A 140 6.48 -9.70 -4.96
N ARG A 141 7.46 -9.13 -5.67
CA ARG A 141 8.07 -7.84 -5.37
C ARG A 141 7.95 -6.90 -6.54
N ARG A 142 7.61 -5.64 -6.28
CA ARG A 142 7.51 -4.57 -7.26
C ARG A 142 8.55 -3.50 -6.92
N LYS A 143 9.04 -2.80 -7.94
CA LYS A 143 9.78 -1.56 -7.71
C LYS A 143 8.80 -0.53 -7.15
N ALA A 144 9.26 0.33 -6.24
CA ALA A 144 8.43 1.36 -5.64
C ALA A 144 9.11 2.72 -5.65
N LEU A 145 8.31 3.77 -5.88
CA LEU A 145 8.69 5.16 -5.66
C LEU A 145 8.73 5.42 -4.16
N PHE A 146 9.88 5.90 -3.68
CA PHE A 146 10.14 6.15 -2.27
C PHE A 146 9.87 4.94 -1.37
N GLY A 147 9.98 3.73 -1.90
CA GLY A 147 9.76 2.48 -1.17
C GLY A 147 8.30 2.09 -0.91
N GLU A 148 7.33 2.98 -1.21
CA GLU A 148 5.95 2.83 -0.71
C GLU A 148 4.88 2.83 -1.83
N VAL A 149 5.11 3.53 -2.95
CA VAL A 149 4.15 3.54 -4.08
C VAL A 149 4.68 2.66 -5.21
N PRO A 150 4.08 1.49 -5.48
CA PRO A 150 4.62 0.56 -6.48
C PRO A 150 4.46 1.08 -7.92
N VAL A 151 5.46 0.74 -8.73
CA VAL A 151 5.51 0.99 -10.17
C VAL A 151 4.85 -0.19 -10.89
N PRO A 152 3.94 0.05 -11.85
CA PRO A 152 3.19 -1.02 -12.46
C PRO A 152 4.11 -1.84 -13.37
N PHE A 153 3.76 -3.10 -13.58
CA PHE A 153 4.51 -4.01 -14.48
C PHE A 153 5.97 -4.29 -14.08
N THR A 154 6.37 -3.94 -12.86
CA THR A 154 7.70 -4.23 -12.30
C THR A 154 7.69 -5.43 -11.34
N ALA A 155 6.63 -6.24 -11.41
CA ALA A 155 6.45 -7.39 -10.54
C ALA A 155 7.43 -8.51 -10.90
N HIS A 156 8.29 -8.86 -9.96
CA HIS A 156 9.12 -10.04 -9.98
C HIS A 156 8.53 -11.07 -9.01
N GLN A 157 8.23 -12.25 -9.54
CA GLN A 157 7.69 -13.36 -8.78
C GLN A 157 8.80 -14.39 -8.52
N THR A 158 8.98 -14.75 -7.25
CA THR A 158 9.80 -15.87 -6.83
C THR A 158 8.90 -16.90 -6.17
N ARG A 159 9.03 -18.16 -6.56
CA ARG A 159 8.26 -19.26 -5.98
C ARG A 159 9.21 -20.14 -5.19
N TYR A 160 8.83 -20.44 -3.96
CA TYR A 160 9.53 -21.38 -3.10
C TYR A 160 8.63 -22.58 -2.88
N SER A 161 9.13 -23.75 -3.24
CA SER A 161 8.52 -25.01 -2.83
C SER A 161 8.72 -25.20 -1.33
N ARG A 162 7.87 -26.01 -0.70
CA ARG A 162 7.97 -26.33 0.73
C ARG A 162 9.38 -26.80 1.14
N ALA A 163 10.02 -27.63 0.32
CA ALA A 163 11.35 -28.15 0.61
C ALA A 163 12.43 -27.06 0.67
N GLU A 164 12.14 -25.89 0.11
CA GLU A 164 13.01 -24.71 0.07
C GLU A 164 12.62 -23.67 1.13
N VAL A 165 11.64 -23.93 2.01
CA VAL A 165 11.29 -23.06 3.13
C VAL A 165 11.77 -23.72 4.43
N ASP A 166 12.81 -23.16 5.03
CA ASP A 166 13.43 -23.69 6.24
C ASP A 166 12.59 -23.38 7.49
N ARG A 167 12.16 -22.12 7.63
CA ARG A 167 11.31 -21.69 8.75
C ARG A 167 10.56 -20.40 8.49
N ILE A 168 9.43 -20.22 9.18
CA ILE A 168 8.68 -18.98 9.28
C ILE A 168 8.83 -18.45 10.71
N GLN A 169 9.46 -17.29 10.88
CA GLN A 169 9.71 -16.69 12.19
C GLN A 169 8.93 -15.40 12.36
N VAL A 170 8.30 -15.26 13.51
CA VAL A 170 7.77 -13.97 13.95
C VAL A 170 8.87 -13.25 14.71
N ARG A 171 9.30 -12.10 14.21
CA ARG A 171 10.29 -11.23 14.85
C ARG A 171 9.60 -9.96 15.30
N GLU A 172 9.89 -9.55 16.53
CA GLU A 172 9.51 -8.23 16.99
C GLU A 172 10.60 -7.22 16.67
N VAL A 173 10.21 -6.06 16.15
CA VAL A 173 11.06 -4.88 16.04
C VAL A 173 10.60 -3.90 17.13
N PRO A 174 11.38 -3.73 18.21
CA PRO A 174 11.00 -2.86 19.30
C PRO A 174 10.90 -1.39 18.83
N PRO A 175 10.00 -0.58 19.40
CA PRO A 175 9.90 0.84 19.08
C PRO A 175 11.20 1.55 19.45
N GLU A 176 11.69 2.42 18.56
CA GLU A 176 12.76 3.36 18.93
C GLU A 176 12.22 4.45 19.87
N THR A 177 10.95 4.87 19.69
CA THR A 177 10.22 5.75 20.62
C THR A 177 8.70 5.48 20.59
N GLY A 178 8.02 5.57 21.73
CA GLY A 178 6.54 5.55 21.78
C GLY A 178 5.87 4.24 21.34
N CYS A 179 4.73 4.36 20.65
CA CYS A 179 3.89 3.24 20.16
C CYS A 179 4.26 2.76 18.75
N ASP A 180 5.54 2.80 18.39
CA ASP A 180 6.01 2.43 17.04
C ASP A 180 6.57 1.00 16.95
N GLY A 181 6.17 0.12 17.88
CA GLY A 181 6.55 -1.29 17.85
C GLY A 181 6.02 -1.98 16.60
N ARG A 182 6.76 -2.97 16.07
CA ARG A 182 6.34 -3.72 14.89
C ARG A 182 6.48 -5.23 15.10
N VAL A 183 5.51 -5.99 14.61
CA VAL A 183 5.61 -7.45 14.51
C VAL A 183 5.83 -7.81 13.05
N VAL A 184 6.92 -8.50 12.78
CA VAL A 184 7.38 -8.86 11.44
C VAL A 184 7.29 -10.38 11.28
N LEU A 185 6.65 -10.83 10.21
CA LEU A 185 6.67 -12.24 9.82
C LEU A 185 7.78 -12.41 8.77
N ASP A 186 8.82 -13.18 9.07
CA ASP A 186 9.96 -13.43 8.19
C ASP A 186 9.94 -14.90 7.71
N VAL A 187 10.15 -15.14 6.41
CA VAL A 187 10.43 -16.47 5.85
C VAL A 187 11.90 -16.61 5.54
N PHE A 188 12.47 -17.75 5.92
CA PHE A 188 13.84 -18.12 5.60
C PHE A 188 13.82 -19.25 4.58
N PRO A 189 14.12 -18.98 3.31
CA PRO A 189 14.30 -20.05 2.34
C PRO A 189 15.64 -20.75 2.56
N THR A 190 15.67 -22.05 2.30
CA THR A 190 16.83 -22.92 2.46
C THR A 190 17.98 -22.43 1.57
N GLY A 191 19.13 -22.15 2.17
CA GLY A 191 20.31 -21.66 1.45
C GLY A 191 20.35 -20.16 1.17
N ALA A 192 19.30 -19.41 1.49
CA ALA A 192 19.35 -17.95 1.47
C ALA A 192 19.98 -17.43 2.78
N GLY A 193 21.06 -16.66 2.67
CA GLY A 193 21.72 -16.06 3.83
C GLY A 193 20.89 -14.96 4.54
N ALA A 194 19.76 -14.55 3.96
CA ALA A 194 18.87 -13.52 4.50
C ALA A 194 17.41 -13.95 4.44
N GLY A 195 16.67 -13.72 5.54
CA GLY A 195 15.23 -13.89 5.59
C GLY A 195 14.48 -12.81 4.81
N TYR A 196 13.32 -13.16 4.30
CA TYR A 196 12.40 -12.24 3.64
C TYR A 196 11.26 -11.88 4.58
N THR A 197 11.13 -10.59 4.87
CA THR A 197 9.94 -10.06 5.54
C THR A 197 8.71 -10.26 4.66
N LEU A 198 7.80 -11.12 5.11
CA LEU A 198 6.51 -11.42 4.50
C LEU A 198 5.43 -10.42 4.91
N ALA A 199 5.49 -9.95 6.15
CA ALA A 199 4.54 -8.97 6.63
C ALA A 199 5.02 -8.16 7.80
N THR A 200 4.50 -6.95 7.91
CA THR A 200 4.77 -6.05 9.03
C THR A 200 3.45 -5.56 9.59
N GLU A 201 3.27 -5.67 10.88
CA GLU A 201 2.20 -5.02 11.63
C GLU A 201 2.81 -3.90 12.46
N GLY A 202 2.44 -2.64 12.21
CA GLY A 202 3.01 -1.46 12.87
C GLY A 202 2.04 -0.76 13.81
N GLY A 203 2.55 0.21 14.59
CA GLY A 203 1.74 1.02 15.51
C GLY A 203 1.41 0.30 16.82
N ILE A 204 2.27 -0.62 17.26
CA ILE A 204 2.02 -1.46 18.44
C ILE A 204 2.48 -0.71 19.70
N CYS A 205 1.52 -0.37 20.55
CA CYS A 205 1.78 0.09 21.91
C CYS A 205 2.15 -1.07 22.84
N ALA A 206 2.86 -0.77 23.94
CA ALA A 206 3.37 -1.77 24.87
C ALA A 206 2.29 -2.66 25.52
N ASP A 207 1.07 -2.12 25.69
CA ASP A 207 -0.11 -2.80 26.24
C ASP A 207 -0.74 -3.81 25.26
N GLN A 208 -0.67 -3.55 23.95
CA GLN A 208 -1.17 -4.46 22.91
C GLN A 208 -0.13 -5.51 22.46
N ARG A 209 1.11 -5.38 22.93
CA ARG A 209 2.27 -6.16 22.49
C ARG A 209 2.09 -7.68 22.59
N LEU A 210 1.63 -8.17 23.73
CA LEU A 210 1.47 -9.61 23.99
C LEU A 210 0.39 -10.24 23.10
N GLU A 211 -0.71 -9.52 22.88
CA GLU A 211 -1.81 -9.99 22.03
C GLU A 211 -1.38 -10.06 20.56
N ARG A 212 -0.62 -9.06 20.08
CA ARG A 212 -0.09 -9.04 18.71
C ARG A 212 0.94 -10.14 18.47
N LEU A 213 1.83 -10.40 19.44
CA LEU A 213 2.78 -11.52 19.35
C LEU A 213 2.08 -12.88 19.31
N ARG A 214 1.00 -13.04 20.08
CA ARG A 214 0.16 -14.23 20.04
C ARG A 214 -0.53 -14.39 18.68
N ASN A 215 -1.08 -13.30 18.14
CA ASN A 215 -1.69 -13.33 16.80
C ASN A 215 -0.66 -13.67 15.72
N GLY A 216 0.56 -13.16 15.83
CA GLY A 216 1.65 -13.51 14.92
C GLY A 216 2.07 -14.97 15.02
N SER A 217 2.14 -15.54 16.22
CA SER A 217 2.46 -16.97 16.37
C SER A 217 1.34 -17.87 15.85
N GLU A 218 0.08 -17.49 16.05
CA GLU A 218 -1.07 -18.15 15.44
C GLU A 218 -1.05 -18.05 13.91
N ALA A 219 -0.68 -16.90 13.34
CA ALA A 219 -0.50 -16.71 11.90
C ALA A 219 0.62 -17.59 11.33
N SER A 220 1.77 -17.66 12.02
CA SER A 220 2.88 -18.54 11.63
C SER A 220 2.45 -20.01 11.65
N ALA A 221 1.80 -20.45 12.73
CA ALA A 221 1.32 -21.83 12.85
C ALA A 221 0.27 -22.19 11.79
N LEU A 222 -0.57 -21.23 11.39
CA LEU A 222 -1.54 -21.42 10.31
C LEU A 222 -0.84 -21.56 8.96
N LEU A 223 0.14 -20.70 8.66
CA LEU A 223 0.94 -20.79 7.44
C LEU A 223 1.72 -22.12 7.37
N GLU A 224 2.29 -22.58 8.49
CA GLU A 224 2.95 -23.88 8.56
C GLU A 224 2.00 -25.06 8.32
N ARG A 225 0.72 -24.94 8.72
CA ARG A 225 -0.30 -25.97 8.47
C ARG A 225 -0.75 -25.99 7.02
N GLU A 226 -1.01 -24.83 6.43
CA GLU A 226 -1.43 -24.73 5.01
C GLU A 226 -0.29 -25.12 4.04
N LEU A 227 0.96 -25.06 4.50
CA LEU A 227 2.12 -25.59 3.77
C LEU A 227 2.28 -27.12 3.88
N ARG A 228 1.54 -27.81 4.77
CA ARG A 228 1.70 -29.26 5.02
C ARG A 228 0.89 -30.13 4.08
#